data_AF-A0A6S6TWL5-F1
#
_entry.id   AF-A0A6S6TWL5-F1
#
_cell.length_a   1.000
_cell.length_b   1.000
_cell.length_c   1.000
_cell.angle_alpha   90.00
_cell.angle_beta   90.00
_cell.angle_gamma   90.00
#
_symmetry.space_group_name_H-M   'P 1'
#
loop_
_entity.id
_entity.type
_entity.pdbx_description
1 polymer ?
#
loop_
_entity_poly.entity_id
_entity_poly.type
_entity_poly.pdbx_seq_one_letter_code
_entity_poly.pdbx_strand_id
1 'polypeptide(L)'
;MNILNKINKLVYTRNEIIHSEMVTVFTKYGKFQMKAYKDDHQEYIAIMNQKFFDLEKPIVYVHFDVKHCEMDHAMSCYCANQVELALKMIQKSGGLVIYSSHENWSIDNLLEDINTRKIDEKNTVKNNSKISFNAKEKIAYPSLAFILNDLKLSRVKLITNSEKVIDIVELLGIDILKIESNISFAYG
;
A
#
# COMPACT_ATOMS: atom_id res chain seq x y z
N MET A 1 -22.90 23.22 -2.24
CA MET A 1 -21.48 23.38 -1.85
C MET A 1 -20.70 22.27 -2.51
N ASN A 2 -19.78 22.59 -3.43
CA ASN A 2 -19.20 21.64 -4.38
C ASN A 2 -18.33 20.58 -3.66
N ILE A 3 -18.41 19.30 -4.07
CA ILE A 3 -17.66 18.18 -3.46
C ILE A 3 -16.15 18.48 -3.44
N LEU A 4 -15.65 19.13 -4.49
CA LEU A 4 -14.30 19.67 -4.62
C LEU A 4 -13.90 20.61 -3.47
N ASN A 5 -14.81 21.47 -2.99
CA ASN A 5 -14.54 22.36 -1.85
C ASN A 5 -14.51 21.62 -0.51
N LYS A 6 -15.22 20.48 -0.39
CA LYS A 6 -15.19 19.63 0.80
C LYS A 6 -13.87 18.83 0.86
N ILE A 7 -13.38 18.38 -0.30
CA ILE A 7 -12.11 17.66 -0.44
C ILE A 7 -10.93 18.60 -0.25
N ASN A 8 -10.90 19.79 -0.87
CA ASN A 8 -9.83 20.76 -0.62
C ASN A 8 -9.71 21.14 0.86
N LYS A 9 -10.82 21.15 1.59
CA LYS A 9 -10.84 21.39 3.04
C LYS A 9 -10.37 20.18 3.87
N LEU A 10 -10.49 18.95 3.35
CA LEU A 10 -10.01 17.71 3.97
C LEU A 10 -8.55 17.38 3.61
N VAL A 11 -8.09 17.75 2.41
CA VAL A 11 -6.72 17.54 1.89
C VAL A 11 -5.72 18.52 2.52
N TYR A 12 -6.17 19.70 2.97
CA TYR A 12 -5.30 20.76 3.52
C TYR A 12 -5.51 21.09 5.01
N THR A 13 -6.27 20.29 5.75
CA THR A 13 -6.19 20.30 7.22
C THR A 13 -4.94 19.56 7.70
N ARG A 14 -3.80 20.24 7.58
CA ARG A 14 -2.67 20.25 8.53
C ARG A 14 -2.23 18.94 9.22
N ASN A 15 -2.12 17.82 8.51
CA ASN A 15 -1.34 16.66 8.97
C ASN A 15 -0.19 16.43 7.98
N GLU A 16 1.06 16.60 8.42
CA GLU A 16 2.24 16.35 7.58
C GLU A 16 2.42 14.83 7.43
N ILE A 17 2.10 14.29 6.24
CA ILE A 17 2.42 12.89 5.91
C ILE A 17 3.93 12.81 5.71
N ILE A 18 4.62 12.14 6.64
CA ILE A 18 6.06 11.85 6.50
C ILE A 18 6.25 10.57 5.70
N HIS A 19 7.33 10.49 4.94
CA HIS A 19 7.66 9.32 4.14
C HIS A 19 9.15 9.04 4.14
N SER A 20 9.50 7.77 3.90
CA SER A 20 10.90 7.34 3.80
C SER A 20 11.47 7.59 2.41
N GLU A 21 12.80 7.48 2.29
CA GLU A 21 13.44 7.17 1.03
C GLU A 21 13.00 5.78 0.52
N MET A 22 13.13 5.57 -0.79
CA MET A 22 12.85 4.28 -1.40
C MET A 22 13.99 3.30 -1.13
N VAL A 23 13.64 2.08 -0.72
CA VAL A 23 14.61 1.01 -0.43
C VAL A 23 14.35 -0.22 -1.26
N THR A 24 15.42 -0.90 -1.65
CA THR A 24 15.34 -2.17 -2.39
C THR A 24 15.33 -3.34 -1.42
N VAL A 25 14.37 -4.24 -1.65
CA VAL A 25 14.04 -5.31 -0.72
C VAL A 25 13.92 -6.65 -1.44
N PHE A 26 14.53 -7.69 -0.88
CA PHE A 26 14.49 -9.05 -1.42
C PHE A 26 13.61 -9.92 -0.56
N THR A 27 12.61 -10.55 -1.17
CA THR A 27 11.63 -11.39 -0.50
C THR A 27 11.64 -12.77 -1.14
N LYS A 28 10.96 -13.74 -0.55
CA LYS A 28 10.75 -15.05 -1.20
C LYS A 28 9.95 -14.96 -2.52
N TYR A 29 9.27 -13.83 -2.77
CA TYR A 29 8.50 -13.58 -3.98
C TYR A 29 9.25 -12.79 -5.05
N GLY A 30 10.41 -12.23 -4.74
CA GLY A 30 11.21 -11.47 -5.69
C GLY A 30 11.84 -10.20 -5.10
N LYS A 31 12.35 -9.36 -6.01
CA LYS A 31 13.00 -8.09 -5.68
C LYS A 31 12.02 -6.94 -5.90
N PHE A 32 11.81 -6.14 -4.85
CA PHE A 32 10.85 -5.03 -4.84
C PHE A 32 11.53 -3.72 -4.46
N GLN A 33 10.90 -2.62 -4.83
CA GLN A 33 11.12 -1.31 -4.23
C GLN A 33 10.05 -1.05 -3.18
N MET A 34 10.43 -0.49 -2.04
CA MET A 34 9.51 -0.18 -0.96
C MET A 34 9.67 1.27 -0.53
N LYS A 35 8.55 1.94 -0.24
CA LYS A 35 8.51 3.28 0.36
C LYS A 35 7.47 3.29 1.47
N ALA A 36 7.87 3.75 2.65
CA ALA A 36 6.99 3.85 3.81
C ALA A 36 6.39 5.25 3.92
N TYR A 37 5.15 5.34 4.39
CA TYR A 37 4.43 6.57 4.65
C TYR A 37 3.77 6.49 6.02
N LYS A 38 3.63 7.63 6.68
CA LYS A 38 3.00 7.72 7.98
C LYS A 38 2.23 9.03 8.10
N ASP A 39 1.00 8.90 8.58
CA ASP A 39 0.22 10.01 9.10
C ASP A 39 0.08 9.89 10.63
N ASP A 40 -0.69 10.78 11.25
CA ASP A 40 -0.90 10.83 12.69
C ASP A 40 -1.62 9.57 13.27
N HIS A 41 -2.17 8.72 12.41
CA HIS A 41 -3.02 7.61 12.77
C HIS A 41 -2.47 6.26 12.32
N GLN A 42 -1.78 6.22 11.17
CA GLN A 42 -1.58 5.01 10.40
C GLN A 42 -0.27 5.03 9.60
N GLU A 43 0.32 3.84 9.46
CA GLU A 43 1.48 3.58 8.62
C GLU A 43 1.07 2.79 7.37
N TYR A 44 1.70 3.14 6.26
CA TYR A 44 1.48 2.54 4.96
C TYR A 44 2.80 2.15 4.34
N ILE A 45 2.78 1.07 3.56
CA ILE A 45 3.90 0.67 2.72
C ILE A 45 3.40 0.54 1.29
N ALA A 46 4.06 1.27 0.39
CA ALA A 46 4.00 1.01 -1.03
C ALA A 46 5.08 -0.04 -1.39
N ILE A 47 4.66 -1.19 -1.87
CA ILE A 47 5.54 -2.25 -2.38
C ILE A 47 5.39 -2.29 -3.90
N MET A 48 6.48 -2.06 -4.60
CA MET A 48 6.50 -1.83 -6.04
C MET A 48 7.40 -2.84 -6.73
N ASN A 49 6.99 -3.29 -7.91
CA ASN A 49 7.89 -3.97 -8.83
C ASN A 49 9.09 -3.06 -9.15
N GLN A 50 10.27 -3.64 -9.41
CA GLN A 50 11.48 -2.87 -9.74
C GLN A 50 11.31 -1.89 -10.90
N LYS A 51 10.49 -2.25 -11.89
CA LYS A 51 10.24 -1.45 -13.09
C LYS A 51 8.97 -0.61 -12.97
N PHE A 52 8.45 -0.42 -11.75
CA PHE A 52 7.15 0.24 -11.53
C PHE A 52 7.04 1.60 -12.22
N PHE A 53 8.08 2.44 -12.14
CA PHE A 53 8.09 3.76 -12.78
C PHE A 53 8.18 3.73 -14.31
N ASP A 54 8.50 2.57 -14.91
CA ASP A 54 8.50 2.38 -16.37
C ASP A 54 7.12 1.92 -16.88
N LEU A 55 6.16 1.64 -15.98
CA LEU A 55 4.84 1.13 -16.34
C LEU A 55 3.87 2.28 -16.64
N GLU A 56 3.29 2.27 -17.83
CA GLU A 56 2.21 3.20 -18.19
C GLU A 56 0.88 2.85 -17.51
N LYS A 57 0.67 1.55 -17.20
CA LYS A 57 -0.58 1.01 -16.65
C LYS A 57 -0.33 -0.06 -15.58
N PRO A 58 0.33 0.30 -14.46
CA PRO A 58 0.62 -0.65 -13.39
C PRO A 58 -0.67 -1.24 -12.82
N ILE A 59 -0.56 -2.48 -12.35
CA ILE A 59 -1.58 -3.05 -11.49
C ILE A 59 -1.45 -2.42 -10.12
N VAL A 60 -2.55 -1.95 -9.54
CA VAL A 60 -2.57 -1.37 -8.19
C VAL A 60 -3.53 -2.19 -7.34
N TYR A 61 -3.00 -2.83 -6.30
CA TYR A 61 -3.79 -3.52 -5.29
C TYR A 61 -3.69 -2.75 -3.98
N VAL A 62 -4.85 -2.39 -3.41
CA VAL A 62 -4.93 -1.66 -2.15
C VAL A 62 -5.51 -2.58 -1.09
N HIS A 63 -4.70 -2.94 -0.11
CA HIS A 63 -5.09 -3.77 1.02
C HIS A 63 -5.28 -2.89 2.25
N PHE A 64 -6.53 -2.63 2.61
CA PHE A 64 -6.89 -2.11 3.92
C PHE A 64 -7.29 -3.27 4.80
N ASP A 65 -6.61 -3.42 5.93
CA ASP A 65 -6.93 -4.46 6.88
C ASP A 65 -8.33 -4.20 7.45
N VAL A 66 -9.30 -4.99 6.99
CA VAL A 66 -10.65 -4.99 7.55
C VAL A 66 -10.62 -6.06 8.63
N LYS A 67 -10.76 -5.63 9.89
CA LYS A 67 -11.01 -6.49 11.06
C LYS A 67 -12.18 -7.45 10.83
N HIS A 68 -11.94 -8.53 10.11
CA HIS A 68 -12.83 -9.69 10.02
C HIS A 68 -12.14 -10.95 10.55
N CYS A 69 -10.92 -10.84 11.06
CA CYS A 69 -10.17 -11.96 11.61
C CYS A 69 -10.48 -12.27 13.09
N GLU A 70 -11.50 -11.66 13.69
CA GLU A 70 -11.85 -11.87 15.11
C GLU A 70 -12.94 -12.91 15.37
N MET A 71 -13.62 -13.46 14.35
CA MET A 71 -14.79 -14.32 14.61
C MET A 71 -14.58 -15.83 14.56
N ASP A 72 -13.47 -16.36 14.05
CA ASP A 72 -13.25 -17.81 14.09
C ASP A 72 -11.77 -18.14 14.34
N HIS A 73 -11.52 -18.86 15.45
CA HIS A 73 -10.23 -19.45 15.82
C HIS A 73 -9.86 -20.63 14.88
N ALA A 74 -10.10 -20.48 13.57
CA ALA A 74 -9.83 -21.49 12.57
C ALA A 74 -8.97 -20.90 11.45
N MET A 75 -7.73 -21.40 11.39
CA MET A 75 -6.99 -21.71 10.17
C MET A 75 -6.76 -20.57 9.15
N SER A 76 -5.51 -20.12 9.02
CA SER A 76 -5.00 -19.33 7.87
C SER A 76 -5.78 -18.02 7.60
N CYS A 77 -5.29 -16.92 8.17
CA CYS A 77 -5.78 -15.57 7.85
C CYS A 77 -5.83 -15.36 6.32
N TYR A 78 -7.04 -15.22 5.77
CA TYR A 78 -7.30 -15.01 4.34
C TYR A 78 -6.53 -13.79 3.79
N CYS A 79 -6.26 -12.79 4.63
CA CYS A 79 -5.49 -11.59 4.28
C CYS A 79 -4.03 -11.90 3.91
N ALA A 80 -3.35 -12.81 4.62
CA ALA A 80 -1.97 -13.19 4.32
C ALA A 80 -1.85 -13.81 2.91
N ASN A 81 -2.83 -14.64 2.54
CA ASN A 81 -2.90 -15.25 1.21
C ASN A 81 -3.13 -14.21 0.10
N GLN A 82 -3.94 -13.17 0.38
CA GLN A 82 -4.18 -12.10 -0.59
C GLN A 82 -2.94 -11.24 -0.86
N VAL A 83 -2.20 -10.87 0.19
CA VAL A 83 -0.95 -10.11 0.04
C VAL A 83 0.11 -10.94 -0.70
N GLU A 84 0.25 -12.23 -0.38
CA GLU A 84 1.12 -13.14 -1.12
C GLU A 84 0.77 -13.20 -2.62
N LEU A 85 -0.51 -13.37 -2.95
CA LEU A 85 -0.96 -13.37 -4.34
C LEU A 85 -0.68 -12.03 -5.02
N ALA A 86 -0.93 -10.92 -4.34
CA ALA A 86 -0.65 -9.59 -4.86
C ALA A 86 0.84 -9.40 -5.15
N LEU A 87 1.73 -9.82 -4.25
CA LEU A 87 3.18 -9.76 -4.44
C LEU A 87 3.64 -10.61 -5.63
N LYS A 88 3.15 -11.85 -5.75
CA LYS A 88 3.43 -12.70 -6.92
C LYS A 88 2.95 -12.05 -8.22
N MET A 89 1.75 -11.47 -8.20
CA MET A 89 1.15 -10.84 -9.35
C MET A 89 1.94 -9.59 -9.80
N ILE A 90 2.27 -8.68 -8.89
CA ILE A 90 3.04 -7.48 -9.22
C ILE A 90 4.48 -7.82 -9.59
N GLN A 91 5.04 -8.93 -9.11
CA GLN A 91 6.34 -9.42 -9.57
C GLN A 91 6.28 -9.85 -11.05
N LYS A 92 5.23 -10.57 -11.45
CA LYS A 92 5.05 -11.08 -12.82
C LYS A 92 4.66 -9.99 -13.82
N SER A 93 3.69 -9.16 -13.46
CA SER A 93 3.02 -8.24 -14.38
C SER A 93 3.44 -6.78 -14.20
N GLY A 94 4.18 -6.47 -13.14
CA GLY A 94 4.48 -5.11 -12.73
C GLY A 94 3.30 -4.48 -11.98
N GLY A 95 3.60 -3.67 -10.95
CA GLY A 95 2.55 -3.00 -10.19
C GLY A 95 2.99 -2.52 -8.82
N LEU A 96 1.97 -2.17 -8.05
CA LEU A 96 2.02 -1.60 -6.71
C LEU A 96 1.04 -2.33 -5.80
N VAL A 97 1.51 -2.69 -4.62
CA VAL A 97 0.68 -3.09 -3.48
C VAL A 97 0.78 -1.98 -2.43
N ILE A 98 -0.36 -1.43 -2.02
CA ILE A 98 -0.43 -0.52 -0.87
C ILE A 98 -0.96 -1.32 0.30
N TYR A 99 -0.15 -1.45 1.35
CA TYR A 99 -0.48 -2.18 2.56
C TYR A 99 -0.56 -1.22 3.75
N SER A 100 -1.63 -1.32 4.55
CA SER A 100 -1.80 -0.58 5.82
C SER A 100 -1.84 -1.55 7.00
N SER A 101 -1.11 -1.28 8.07
CA SER A 101 -1.09 -2.11 9.29
C SER A 101 -1.95 -1.53 10.42
N HIS A 102 -3.07 -2.15 10.76
CA HIS A 102 -3.75 -1.82 12.03
C HIS A 102 -3.20 -2.71 13.16
N GLU A 103 -2.89 -2.09 14.31
CA GLU A 103 -2.45 -2.75 15.56
C GLU A 103 -1.07 -3.44 15.52
N ASN A 104 -0.01 -2.69 15.86
CA ASN A 104 1.31 -3.23 16.24
C ASN A 104 1.99 -4.14 15.19
N TRP A 105 1.50 -4.21 13.96
CA TRP A 105 2.12 -4.93 12.85
C TRP A 105 3.15 -4.05 12.14
N SER A 106 4.31 -3.87 12.79
CA SER A 106 5.35 -3.00 12.25
C SER A 106 5.79 -3.43 10.85
N ILE A 107 6.40 -2.49 10.12
CA ILE A 107 7.10 -2.78 8.86
C ILE A 107 8.01 -4.01 9.00
N ASP A 108 8.68 -4.16 10.14
CA ASP A 108 9.57 -5.28 10.42
C ASP A 108 8.82 -6.63 10.48
N ASN A 109 7.63 -6.67 11.08
CA ASN A 109 6.79 -7.88 11.09
C ASN A 109 6.30 -8.23 9.68
N LEU A 110 5.92 -7.23 8.88
CA LEU A 110 5.59 -7.47 7.47
C LEU A 110 6.80 -8.07 6.76
N LEU A 111 7.98 -7.47 6.91
CA LEU A 111 9.21 -7.93 6.28
C LEU A 111 9.59 -9.36 6.71
N GLU A 112 9.36 -9.74 7.97
CA GLU A 112 9.51 -11.10 8.48
C GLU A 112 8.53 -12.07 7.82
N ASP A 113 7.24 -11.71 7.74
CA ASP A 113 6.21 -12.51 7.07
C ASP A 113 6.52 -12.76 5.59
N ILE A 114 7.01 -11.73 4.90
CA ILE A 114 7.44 -11.84 3.50
C ILE A 114 8.88 -12.40 3.37
N ASN A 115 9.50 -12.84 4.47
CA ASN A 115 10.85 -13.43 4.57
C ASN A 115 11.90 -12.62 3.81
N THR A 116 12.12 -11.39 4.29
CA THR A 116 12.88 -10.37 3.59
C THR A 116 14.35 -10.25 4.01
N ARG A 117 15.24 -9.87 3.07
CA ARG A 117 16.55 -9.25 3.36
C ARG A 117 16.64 -7.85 2.74
N LYS A 118 17.09 -6.86 3.53
CA LYS A 118 17.45 -5.51 3.06
C LYS A 118 18.88 -5.53 2.53
N ILE A 119 19.14 -4.91 1.37
CA ILE A 119 20.50 -4.63 0.90
C ILE A 119 20.74 -3.13 1.10
N ASP A 120 21.39 -2.79 2.21
CA ASP A 120 22.01 -1.47 2.39
C ASP A 120 23.46 -1.56 1.91
N GLU A 121 23.65 -1.47 0.61
CA GLU A 121 25.00 -1.34 0.04
C GLU A 121 25.53 0.07 0.32
N LYS A 122 26.37 0.15 1.36
CA LYS A 122 27.49 1.09 1.54
C LYS A 122 27.26 2.54 2.02
N ASN A 123 26.09 2.96 2.46
CA ASN A 123 25.99 4.20 3.25
C ASN A 123 25.35 3.94 4.61
N THR A 124 26.23 3.82 5.61
CA THR A 124 25.88 3.70 7.01
C THR A 124 25.20 4.99 7.48
N VAL A 125 23.88 4.94 7.67
CA VAL A 125 23.29 5.58 8.83
C VAL A 125 22.47 4.52 9.55
N LYS A 126 23.02 4.09 10.68
CA LYS A 126 22.26 3.42 11.74
C LYS A 126 21.09 4.31 12.11
N ASN A 127 19.91 4.02 11.55
CA ASN A 127 18.65 4.33 12.18
C ASN A 127 17.70 3.16 11.91
N ASN A 128 17.96 2.04 12.60
CA ASN A 128 16.89 1.11 12.91
C ASN A 128 16.03 1.79 13.98
N SER A 129 15.29 2.83 13.58
CA SER A 129 14.16 3.30 14.37
C SER A 129 13.17 2.13 14.39
N LYS A 130 13.13 1.43 15.53
CA LYS A 130 12.01 0.59 15.89
C LYS A 130 10.79 1.50 15.94
N ILE A 131 10.03 1.49 14.86
CA ILE A 131 8.80 2.26 14.74
C ILE A 131 7.69 1.31 15.20
N SER A 132 7.37 1.38 16.48
CA SER A 132 6.23 0.70 17.09
C SER A 132 5.23 1.77 17.51
N PHE A 133 4.09 1.86 16.83
CA PHE A 133 3.07 2.87 17.14
C PHE A 133 1.66 2.29 17.08
N ASN A 134 0.87 2.66 18.08
CA ASN A 134 -0.50 2.22 18.27
C ASN A 134 -1.44 2.98 17.30
N ALA A 135 -1.97 2.28 16.30
CA ALA A 135 -3.01 2.82 15.43
C ALA A 135 -4.38 2.82 16.13
N LYS A 136 -5.13 3.92 16.00
CA LYS A 136 -6.58 3.97 16.30
C LYS A 136 -7.35 4.28 15.01
N GLU A 137 -8.59 3.82 15.00
CA GLU A 137 -9.51 3.66 13.86
C GLU A 137 -9.51 4.70 12.73
N LYS A 138 -9.76 4.17 11.52
CA LYS A 138 -10.44 4.75 10.34
C LYS A 138 -10.18 6.24 10.06
N ILE A 139 -9.17 6.51 9.23
CA ILE A 139 -9.25 7.34 8.01
C ILE A 139 -8.02 6.98 7.16
N ALA A 140 -8.22 6.31 6.01
CA ALA A 140 -7.14 5.95 5.08
C ALA A 140 -7.13 6.77 3.78
N TYR A 141 -8.06 7.72 3.67
CA TYR A 141 -8.43 8.32 2.38
C TYR A 141 -7.47 9.45 1.94
N PRO A 142 -7.08 10.41 2.82
CA PRO A 142 -6.07 11.41 2.46
C PRO A 142 -4.71 10.77 2.19
N SER A 143 -4.34 9.75 2.96
CA SER A 143 -3.04 9.09 2.87
C SER A 143 -2.93 8.22 1.63
N LEU A 144 -3.99 7.49 1.25
CA LEU A 144 -4.05 6.83 -0.05
C LEU A 144 -3.90 7.85 -1.20
N ALA A 145 -4.63 8.97 -1.13
CA ALA A 145 -4.56 9.99 -2.16
C ALA A 145 -3.14 10.58 -2.28
N PHE A 146 -2.50 10.83 -1.13
CA PHE A 146 -1.12 11.30 -1.06
C PHE A 146 -0.14 10.29 -1.68
N ILE A 147 -0.24 9.00 -1.31
CA ILE A 147 0.64 7.95 -1.82
C ILE A 147 0.52 7.83 -3.35
N LEU A 148 -0.70 7.80 -3.89
CA LEU A 148 -0.91 7.67 -5.34
C LEU A 148 -0.34 8.87 -6.10
N ASN A 149 -0.49 10.08 -5.54
CA ASN A 149 0.05 11.31 -6.13
C ASN A 149 1.59 11.40 -6.01
N ASP A 150 2.16 11.03 -4.86
CA ASP A 150 3.62 10.99 -4.64
C ASP A 150 4.30 10.00 -5.62
N LEU A 151 3.65 8.88 -5.88
CA LEU A 151 4.10 7.88 -6.87
C LEU A 151 3.79 8.27 -8.32
N LYS A 152 3.18 9.44 -8.56
CA LYS A 152 2.90 10.03 -9.89
C LYS A 152 2.13 9.11 -10.84
N LEU A 153 1.17 8.35 -10.31
CA LEU A 153 0.30 7.51 -11.12
C LEU A 153 -0.64 8.36 -11.98
N SER A 154 -0.80 7.98 -13.25
CA SER A 154 -1.73 8.62 -14.19
C SER A 154 -2.77 7.66 -14.74
N ARG A 155 -2.45 6.36 -14.86
CA ARG A 155 -3.41 5.30 -15.24
C ARG A 155 -3.13 4.02 -14.46
N VAL A 156 -4.16 3.24 -14.17
CA VAL A 156 -4.04 2.00 -13.37
C VAL A 156 -4.97 0.89 -13.85
N LYS A 157 -4.58 -0.35 -13.56
CA LYS A 157 -5.51 -1.48 -13.45
C LYS A 157 -5.73 -1.73 -11.96
N LEU A 158 -6.91 -1.38 -11.45
CA LEU A 158 -7.18 -1.34 -10.02
C LEU A 158 -7.78 -2.66 -9.55
N ILE A 159 -7.25 -3.19 -8.46
CA ILE A 159 -7.80 -4.36 -7.78
C ILE A 159 -8.25 -3.91 -6.39
N THR A 160 -9.57 -3.81 -6.21
CA THR A 160 -10.19 -3.39 -4.95
C THR A 160 -11.66 -3.79 -4.92
N ASN A 161 -12.16 -4.11 -3.73
CA ASN A 161 -13.59 -4.26 -3.45
C ASN A 161 -14.20 -3.00 -2.80
N SER A 162 -13.40 -1.93 -2.66
CA SER A 162 -13.81 -0.71 -1.98
C SER A 162 -14.19 0.37 -2.98
N GLU A 163 -15.48 0.71 -3.04
CA GLU A 163 -15.98 1.84 -3.84
C GLU A 163 -15.23 3.14 -3.52
N LYS A 164 -14.88 3.34 -2.25
CA LYS A 164 -14.13 4.53 -1.81
C LYS A 164 -12.72 4.62 -2.40
N VAL A 165 -12.06 3.48 -2.65
CA VAL A 165 -10.76 3.47 -3.33
C VAL A 165 -10.94 3.90 -4.78
N ILE A 166 -11.99 3.40 -5.44
CA ILE A 166 -12.34 3.79 -6.80
C ILE A 166 -12.59 5.31 -6.84
N ASP A 167 -13.44 5.83 -5.97
CA ASP A 167 -13.74 7.27 -5.88
C ASP A 167 -12.47 8.12 -5.74
N ILE A 168 -11.52 7.73 -4.89
CA ILE A 168 -10.27 8.48 -4.67
C ILE A 168 -9.39 8.49 -5.92
N VAL A 169 -9.25 7.34 -6.57
CA VAL A 169 -8.45 7.21 -7.80
C VAL A 169 -9.05 8.08 -8.90
N GLU A 170 -10.38 8.06 -9.06
CA GLU A 170 -11.10 8.92 -10.01
C GLU A 170 -10.96 10.41 -9.66
N LEU A 171 -11.08 10.78 -8.37
CA LEU A 171 -10.95 12.15 -7.89
C LEU A 171 -9.55 12.74 -8.10
N LEU A 172 -8.52 11.89 -8.08
CA LEU A 172 -7.15 12.28 -8.43
C LEU A 172 -6.93 12.48 -9.94
N GLY A 173 -7.93 12.14 -10.77
CA GLY A 173 -7.81 12.18 -12.22
C GLY A 173 -6.94 11.05 -12.79
N ILE A 174 -6.83 9.93 -12.07
CA ILE A 174 -6.11 8.74 -12.53
C ILE A 174 -7.06 7.89 -13.37
N ASP A 175 -6.68 7.56 -14.61
CA ASP A 175 -7.52 6.75 -15.50
C ASP A 175 -7.56 5.29 -15.03
N ILE A 176 -8.75 4.81 -14.65
CA ILE A 176 -8.96 3.41 -14.29
C ILE A 176 -9.29 2.61 -15.55
N LEU A 177 -8.34 1.81 -16.02
CA LEU A 177 -8.50 1.02 -17.25
C LEU A 177 -9.28 -0.27 -17.04
N LYS A 178 -9.23 -0.82 -15.83
CA LYS A 178 -9.93 -2.05 -15.43
C LYS A 178 -10.07 -2.07 -13.91
N ILE A 179 -11.21 -2.55 -13.42
CA ILE A 179 -11.47 -2.80 -12.01
C ILE A 179 -11.69 -4.30 -11.82
N GLU A 180 -10.98 -4.90 -10.86
CA GLU A 180 -11.20 -6.27 -10.43
C GLU A 180 -11.46 -6.33 -8.93
N SER A 181 -12.49 -7.04 -8.51
CA SER A 181 -12.97 -7.04 -7.12
C SER A 181 -12.17 -7.95 -6.19
N ASN A 182 -11.43 -8.93 -6.72
CA ASN A 182 -10.68 -9.89 -5.92
C ASN A 182 -9.36 -10.26 -6.58
N ILE A 183 -8.28 -10.23 -5.79
CA ILE A 183 -6.94 -10.60 -6.23
C ILE A 183 -6.84 -12.07 -6.71
N SER A 184 -7.64 -12.97 -6.13
CA SER A 184 -7.67 -14.38 -6.52
C SER A 184 -8.23 -14.58 -7.93
N PHE A 185 -9.21 -13.76 -8.35
CA PHE A 185 -9.73 -13.80 -9.72
C PHE A 185 -8.80 -13.12 -10.71
N ALA A 186 -8.04 -12.11 -10.27
CA ALA A 186 -7.07 -11.41 -11.09
C ALA A 186 -5.80 -12.22 -11.39
N TYR A 187 -5.44 -13.13 -10.49
CA TYR A 187 -4.24 -13.94 -10.59
C TYR A 187 -4.43 -15.21 -11.43
N GLY A 188 -5.64 -15.80 -11.42
CA GLY A 188 -6.00 -17.03 -12.13
C GLY A 188 -6.34 -16.81 -13.59
#